data_AF-A0A1L2FUR4-F1
#
_entry.id   AF-A0A1L2FUR4-F1
#
_cell.length_a   1.000
_cell.length_b   1.000
_cell.length_c   1.000
_cell.angle_alpha   90.00
_cell.angle_beta   90.00
_cell.angle_gamma   90.00
#
_symmetry.space_group_name_H-M   'P 1'
#
loop_
_entity.id
_entity.type
_entity.pdbx_description
1 polymer ?
#
loop_
_entity_poly.entity_id
_entity_poly.type
_entity_poly.pdbx_seq_one_letter_code
_entity_poly.pdbx_strand_id
1 'polypeptide(L)'
;MPPPCLAFPIKSSNRSTSTPTPTWSTSTTSRNQISAASVARSIAYVYSYRILSLFYALLTPPPFKEETNSLVNLMEVLAKLERPPTFILIENVYGFERSDAHAFTISRLSQLRYSFQEFHLSPLQFGIPNQRLRYFLVAKLTTNEPIPSPPPSTMLTSIPGVPLSEQVSPISEYLDSTADTEAHYQRHKDPGISGINLLTTLYIYVKIDIKLRDDRNTNCFTRAYFKFVEGTGSILQTADASIKADASDINSLVPLRLRYFSPKEITRLHCFPESFNFPTSCTLLQCYRLIGNSLNVRIVAELLKYLYYRYEEESTGAIAIGEEEEEEETNKVVVDGL
;
A
#
# COMPACT_ATOMS: atom_id res chain seq x y z
N MET A 1 -27.19 41.77 -5.45
CA MET A 1 -26.42 42.64 -4.53
C MET A 1 -26.60 42.11 -3.11
N PRO A 2 -25.58 41.47 -2.51
CA PRO A 2 -25.57 41.18 -1.08
C PRO A 2 -25.01 42.39 -0.29
N PRO A 3 -25.48 42.65 0.94
CA PRO A 3 -25.05 43.76 1.80
C PRO A 3 -23.77 43.41 2.63
N PRO A 4 -23.13 44.41 3.29
CA PRO A 4 -21.68 44.46 3.46
C PRO A 4 -21.12 43.85 4.75
N CYS A 5 -19.85 43.45 4.67
CA CYS A 5 -18.99 43.00 5.76
C CYS A 5 -18.73 44.10 6.81
N LEU A 6 -18.86 43.76 8.09
CA LEU A 6 -18.36 44.54 9.22
C LEU A 6 -16.99 44.03 9.65
N ALA A 7 -15.97 44.87 9.51
CA ALA A 7 -14.62 44.66 10.00
C ALA A 7 -14.52 45.09 11.48
N PHE A 8 -13.84 44.29 12.31
CA PHE A 8 -13.41 44.69 13.65
C PHE A 8 -11.87 44.73 13.74
N PRO A 9 -11.28 45.70 14.46
CA PRO A 9 -9.86 46.01 14.39
C PRO A 9 -8.98 45.12 15.26
N ILE A 10 -7.77 44.89 14.75
CA ILE A 10 -6.64 44.19 15.38
C ILE A 10 -6.03 45.11 16.44
N LYS A 11 -5.94 44.64 17.70
CA LYS A 11 -5.06 45.22 18.72
C LYS A 11 -3.81 44.35 18.85
N SER A 12 -2.67 44.98 18.60
CA SER A 12 -1.34 44.48 18.87
C SER A 12 -1.05 44.49 20.38
N SER A 13 -0.48 43.40 20.89
CA SER A 13 0.22 43.42 22.17
C SER A 13 1.51 42.61 22.05
N ASN A 14 2.62 43.32 22.11
CA ASN A 14 3.97 42.79 22.21
C ASN A 14 4.16 42.10 23.56
N ARG A 15 4.60 40.84 23.57
CA ARG A 15 5.33 40.29 24.71
C ARG A 15 6.46 39.40 24.22
N SER A 16 7.67 39.90 24.42
CA SER A 16 8.95 39.24 24.21
C SER A 16 9.16 38.16 25.27
N THR A 17 9.40 36.92 24.85
CA THR A 17 10.06 35.90 25.68
C THR A 17 11.08 35.17 24.81
N SER A 18 12.35 35.45 25.09
CA SER A 18 13.53 34.82 24.54
C SER A 18 13.70 33.39 25.06
N THR A 19 13.76 32.41 24.17
CA THR A 19 14.24 31.04 24.45
C THR A 19 15.48 30.77 23.60
N PRO A 20 16.57 30.20 24.16
CA PRO A 20 17.84 30.08 23.46
C PRO A 20 17.81 28.95 22.42
N THR A 21 18.30 29.28 21.22
CA THR A 21 18.61 28.32 20.15
C THR A 21 19.87 27.53 20.49
N PRO A 22 19.88 26.19 20.43
CA PRO A 22 21.09 25.42 20.62
C PRO A 22 21.97 25.51 19.36
N THR A 23 23.16 26.10 19.52
CA THR A 23 24.24 26.10 18.54
C THR A 23 24.86 24.71 18.47
N TRP A 24 24.67 24.00 17.35
CA TRP A 24 25.39 22.76 17.07
C TRP A 24 26.76 23.10 16.48
N SER A 25 27.82 22.85 17.25
CA SER A 25 29.19 22.92 16.78
C SER A 25 29.45 21.79 15.78
N THR A 26 29.79 22.16 14.55
CA THR A 26 30.22 21.25 13.49
C THR A 26 31.65 20.78 13.73
N SER A 27 31.85 19.47 13.90
CA SER A 27 33.14 18.82 13.67
C SER A 27 32.99 17.74 12.60
N THR A 28 33.84 17.86 11.59
CA THR A 28 33.85 17.25 10.27
C THR A 28 34.02 15.73 10.24
N THR A 29 33.09 15.02 9.60
CA THR A 29 33.41 13.83 8.78
C THR A 29 32.46 13.80 7.58
N SER A 30 33.01 13.94 6.37
CA SER A 30 32.27 14.04 5.11
C SER A 30 31.66 12.69 4.69
N ARG A 31 30.33 12.56 4.83
CA ARG A 31 29.50 11.76 3.94
C ARG A 31 28.27 12.59 3.61
N ASN A 32 27.98 12.72 2.31
CA ASN A 32 26.88 13.50 1.74
C ASN A 32 25.58 13.39 2.55
N GLN A 33 25.33 14.34 3.45
CA GLN A 33 24.01 14.51 4.09
C GLN A 33 23.09 15.21 3.09
N ILE A 34 22.48 14.43 2.21
CA ILE A 34 21.34 14.90 1.42
C ILE A 34 20.14 14.98 2.38
N SER A 35 19.59 16.17 2.57
CA SER A 35 18.46 16.38 3.49
C SER A 35 17.21 15.60 3.03
N ALA A 36 16.41 15.10 3.98
CA ALA A 36 15.11 14.45 3.71
C ALA A 36 14.18 15.33 2.85
N ALA A 37 14.30 16.66 2.96
CA ALA A 37 13.57 17.62 2.15
C ALA A 37 13.96 17.59 0.66
N SER A 38 15.22 17.25 0.34
CA SER A 38 15.66 17.05 -1.04
C SER A 38 15.11 15.76 -1.63
N VAL A 39 15.08 14.68 -0.84
CA VAL A 39 14.51 13.39 -1.23
C VAL A 39 13.00 13.51 -1.50
N ALA A 40 12.27 14.21 -0.63
CA ALA A 40 10.84 14.46 -0.81
C ALA A 40 10.50 15.28 -2.08
N ARG A 41 11.40 16.17 -2.52
CA ARG A 41 11.23 16.93 -3.77
C ARG A 41 11.48 16.09 -5.03
N SER A 42 12.20 14.98 -4.90
CA SER A 42 12.58 14.10 -6.01
C SER A 42 11.66 12.89 -6.17
N ILE A 43 10.71 12.66 -5.25
CA ILE A 43 9.81 11.50 -5.24
C ILE A 43 8.38 11.93 -5.54
N ALA A 44 7.81 11.42 -6.64
CA ALA A 44 6.37 11.44 -6.83
C ALA A 44 5.75 10.16 -6.25
N TYR A 45 4.98 10.29 -5.16
CA TYR A 45 4.15 9.19 -4.66
C TYR A 45 2.77 9.26 -5.31
N VAL A 46 2.44 8.28 -6.14
CA VAL A 46 1.17 8.24 -6.88
C VAL A 46 0.29 7.17 -6.27
N TYR A 47 -0.77 7.63 -5.61
CA TYR A 47 -1.84 6.77 -5.11
C TYR A 47 -3.01 6.86 -6.09
N SER A 48 -3.35 5.76 -6.78
CA SER A 48 -4.49 5.76 -7.70
C SER A 48 -5.66 4.95 -7.14
N TYR A 49 -6.77 5.62 -6.87
CA TYR A 49 -8.04 4.97 -6.54
C TYR A 49 -8.96 4.92 -7.76
N ARG A 50 -9.37 3.72 -8.16
CA ARG A 50 -10.73 3.38 -8.65
C ARG A 50 -10.84 1.85 -8.84
N ILE A 51 -11.38 1.13 -7.85
CA ILE A 51 -12.02 -0.18 -8.12
C ILE A 51 -13.43 0.14 -8.60
N LEU A 52 -13.63 0.06 -9.90
CA LEU A 52 -14.97 -0.07 -10.48
C LEU A 52 -14.84 -0.81 -11.82
N SER A 53 -14.54 -2.11 -11.76
CA SER A 53 -14.94 -3.11 -12.78
C SER A 53 -14.29 -4.48 -12.51
N LEU A 54 -14.67 -5.18 -11.44
CA LEU A 54 -14.34 -6.61 -11.28
C LEU A 54 -15.57 -7.53 -11.25
N PHE A 55 -16.77 -6.99 -11.49
CA PHE A 55 -17.99 -7.80 -11.62
C PHE A 55 -18.80 -7.55 -12.91
N TYR A 56 -18.36 -6.65 -13.79
CA TYR A 56 -19.05 -6.34 -15.06
C TYR A 56 -18.23 -6.67 -16.33
N ALA A 57 -16.98 -7.12 -16.19
CA ALA A 57 -16.08 -7.37 -17.32
C ALA A 57 -16.29 -8.72 -18.03
N LEU A 58 -17.28 -9.53 -17.64
CA LEU A 58 -17.51 -10.86 -18.22
C LEU A 58 -18.56 -10.90 -19.35
N LEU A 59 -19.22 -9.80 -19.68
CA LEU A 59 -20.30 -9.86 -20.70
C LEU A 59 -20.30 -8.77 -21.78
N THR A 60 -19.51 -7.71 -21.68
CA THR A 60 -19.25 -6.76 -22.79
C THR A 60 -18.07 -5.86 -22.43
N PRO A 61 -17.18 -5.48 -23.39
CA PRO A 61 -16.25 -4.39 -23.15
C PRO A 61 -17.06 -3.10 -22.96
N PRO A 62 -16.98 -2.42 -21.79
CA PRO A 62 -17.67 -1.16 -21.64
C PRO A 62 -17.06 -0.14 -22.60
N PRO A 63 -17.87 0.75 -23.20
CA PRO A 63 -17.35 1.86 -23.99
C PRO A 63 -16.41 2.67 -23.10
N PHE A 64 -15.26 3.02 -23.66
CA PHE A 64 -14.23 3.87 -23.05
C PHE A 64 -14.90 5.15 -22.53
N LYS A 65 -15.19 5.21 -21.23
CA LYS A 65 -15.81 6.40 -20.63
C LYS A 65 -14.72 7.46 -20.50
N GLU A 66 -14.89 8.56 -21.21
CA GLU A 66 -14.17 9.83 -21.09
C GLU A 66 -14.38 10.49 -19.70
N GLU A 67 -14.03 9.80 -18.63
CA GLU A 67 -13.83 10.38 -17.30
C GLU A 67 -12.36 10.21 -16.93
N THR A 68 -11.55 11.15 -17.43
CA THR A 68 -10.15 11.44 -17.05
C THR A 68 -9.57 10.53 -15.97
N ASN A 69 -8.90 9.45 -16.37
CA ASN A 69 -8.10 8.67 -15.43
C ASN A 69 -6.98 9.60 -14.91
N SER A 70 -7.06 9.98 -13.63
CA SER A 70 -6.13 10.95 -13.03
C SER A 70 -4.68 10.49 -13.14
N LEU A 71 -4.45 9.17 -13.19
CA LEU A 71 -3.13 8.60 -13.43
C LEU A 71 -2.65 8.86 -14.86
N VAL A 72 -3.52 8.63 -15.87
CA VAL A 72 -3.19 8.92 -17.28
C VAL A 72 -2.87 10.40 -17.46
N ASN A 73 -3.70 11.28 -16.89
CA ASN A 73 -3.43 12.72 -16.95
C ASN A 73 -2.13 13.10 -16.23
N LEU A 74 -1.83 12.47 -15.08
CA LEU A 74 -0.56 12.70 -14.38
C LEU A 74 0.64 12.29 -15.24
N MET A 75 0.56 11.17 -15.95
CA MET A 75 1.60 10.70 -16.87
C MET A 75 1.77 11.64 -18.08
N GLU A 76 0.69 12.22 -18.59
CA GLU A 76 0.73 13.26 -19.63
C GLU A 76 1.35 14.58 -19.12
N VAL A 77 1.08 14.96 -17.88
CA VAL A 77 1.74 16.12 -17.24
C VAL A 77 3.21 15.84 -17.01
N LEU A 78 3.57 14.64 -16.55
CA LEU A 78 4.95 14.19 -16.34
C LEU A 78 5.78 14.37 -17.61
N ALA A 79 5.22 14.02 -18.77
CA ALA A 79 5.89 14.17 -20.07
C ALA A 79 6.19 15.62 -20.48
N LYS A 80 5.50 16.59 -19.88
CA LYS A 80 5.64 18.02 -20.17
C LYS A 80 6.53 18.75 -19.18
N LEU A 81 6.99 18.09 -18.11
CA LEU A 81 7.85 18.72 -17.11
C LEU A 81 9.25 18.94 -17.67
N GLU A 82 9.74 20.18 -17.60
CA GLU A 82 11.14 20.51 -17.91
C GLU A 82 12.12 19.76 -16.99
N ARG A 83 11.70 19.51 -15.74
CA ARG A 83 12.47 18.81 -14.71
C ARG A 83 11.59 17.73 -14.06
N PRO A 84 11.51 16.54 -14.66
CA PRO A 84 10.70 15.47 -14.11
C PRO A 84 11.34 14.91 -12.81
N PRO A 85 10.53 14.32 -11.91
CA PRO A 85 11.01 13.74 -10.66
C PRO A 85 12.00 12.60 -10.91
N THR A 86 13.10 12.56 -10.16
CA THR A 86 14.11 11.50 -10.29
C THR A 86 13.56 10.13 -9.92
N PHE A 87 12.61 10.08 -8.98
CA PHE A 87 12.07 8.85 -8.43
C PHE A 87 10.55 8.89 -8.46
N ILE A 88 9.92 7.76 -8.77
CA ILE A 88 8.47 7.57 -8.74
C ILE A 88 8.18 6.32 -7.93
N LEU A 89 7.17 6.40 -7.06
CA LEU A 89 6.61 5.23 -6.39
C LEU A 89 5.10 5.26 -6.59
N ILE A 90 4.56 4.20 -7.19
CA ILE A 90 3.13 4.01 -7.41
C ILE A 90 2.64 2.90 -6.50
N GLU A 91 1.56 3.14 -5.74
CA GLU A 91 0.78 2.09 -5.08
C GLU A 91 -0.56 1.95 -5.80
N ASN A 92 -0.99 0.71 -5.97
CA ASN A 92 -2.31 0.41 -6.50
C ASN A 92 -2.84 -0.93 -5.96
N VAL A 93 -4.09 -1.22 -6.30
CA VAL A 93 -4.72 -2.50 -5.97
C VAL A 93 -4.12 -3.65 -6.77
N TYR A 94 -4.13 -4.84 -6.19
CA TYR A 94 -3.79 -6.07 -6.92
C TYR A 94 -4.71 -6.24 -8.14
N GLY A 95 -4.15 -6.67 -9.27
CA GLY A 95 -4.85 -6.74 -10.55
C GLY A 95 -4.68 -5.49 -11.42
N PHE A 96 -4.13 -4.40 -10.87
CA PHE A 96 -3.82 -3.19 -11.64
C PHE A 96 -2.88 -3.50 -12.81
N GLU A 97 -1.95 -4.45 -12.65
CA GLU A 97 -0.99 -4.88 -13.68
C GLU A 97 -1.63 -5.45 -14.96
N ARG A 98 -2.95 -5.68 -14.94
CA ARG A 98 -3.72 -6.19 -16.08
C ARG A 98 -4.58 -5.12 -16.75
N SER A 99 -4.49 -3.87 -16.29
CA SER A 99 -5.34 -2.77 -16.75
C SER A 99 -4.69 -1.99 -17.88
N ASP A 100 -5.51 -1.39 -18.76
CA ASP A 100 -5.03 -0.47 -19.80
C ASP A 100 -4.27 0.73 -19.21
N ALA A 101 -4.67 1.18 -18.02
CA ALA A 101 -4.02 2.26 -17.30
C ALA A 101 -2.59 1.90 -16.88
N HIS A 102 -2.36 0.64 -16.50
CA HIS A 102 -1.02 0.12 -16.24
C HIS A 102 -0.19 0.06 -17.52
N ALA A 103 -0.71 -0.56 -18.59
CA ALA A 103 -0.02 -0.64 -19.87
C ALA A 103 0.40 0.75 -20.39
N PHE A 104 -0.50 1.74 -20.28
CA PHE A 104 -0.21 3.13 -20.60
C PHE A 104 0.89 3.72 -19.70
N THR A 105 0.82 3.50 -18.39
CA THR A 105 1.81 4.00 -17.43
C THR A 105 3.19 3.44 -17.73
N ILE A 106 3.32 2.13 -17.96
CA ILE A 106 4.57 1.47 -18.29
C ILE A 106 5.16 2.02 -19.59
N SER A 107 4.35 2.11 -20.64
CA SER A 107 4.78 2.68 -21.93
C SER A 107 5.29 4.12 -21.77
N ARG A 108 4.58 4.94 -21.00
CA ARG A 108 4.97 6.34 -20.80
C ARG A 108 6.26 6.46 -19.98
N LEU A 109 6.42 5.68 -18.93
CA LEU A 109 7.65 5.67 -18.13
C LEU A 109 8.87 5.29 -18.99
N SER A 110 8.75 4.27 -19.85
CA SER A 110 9.83 3.89 -20.78
C SER A 110 10.20 4.99 -21.78
N GLN A 111 9.21 5.67 -22.36
CA GLN A 111 9.44 6.81 -23.26
C GLN A 111 10.09 8.00 -22.54
N LEU A 112 9.84 8.15 -21.24
CA LEU A 112 10.41 9.19 -20.40
C LEU A 112 11.72 8.76 -19.72
N ARG A 113 12.34 7.65 -20.17
CA ARG A 113 13.65 7.15 -19.70
C ARG A 113 13.66 6.71 -18.24
N TYR A 114 12.53 6.25 -17.72
CA TYR A 114 12.48 5.61 -16.41
C TYR A 114 12.78 4.12 -16.52
N SER A 115 13.72 3.63 -15.74
CA SER A 115 13.77 2.21 -15.35
C SER A 115 12.76 1.99 -14.23
N PHE A 116 12.10 0.84 -14.21
CA PHE A 116 11.11 0.53 -13.19
C PHE A 116 11.15 -0.95 -12.77
N GLN A 117 10.65 -1.22 -11.58
CA GLN A 117 10.45 -2.56 -11.05
C GLN A 117 9.09 -2.62 -10.34
N GLU A 118 8.37 -3.71 -10.60
CA GLU A 118 7.02 -3.93 -10.12
C GLU A 118 6.98 -4.99 -9.03
N PHE A 119 6.03 -4.85 -8.09
CA PHE A 119 5.89 -5.74 -6.96
C PHE A 119 4.45 -6.04 -6.59
N HIS A 120 4.23 -7.26 -6.08
CA HIS A 120 3.06 -7.64 -5.30
C HIS A 120 3.50 -7.89 -3.86
N LEU A 121 3.14 -6.97 -2.95
CA LEU A 121 3.57 -7.03 -1.54
C LEU A 121 2.38 -7.03 -0.59
N SER A 122 2.52 -7.75 0.52
CA SER A 122 1.52 -7.89 1.57
C SER A 122 2.17 -7.74 2.95
N PRO A 123 1.52 -7.12 3.95
CA PRO A 123 2.07 -6.98 5.30
C PRO A 123 2.47 -8.30 5.95
N LEU A 124 1.86 -9.43 5.57
CA LEU A 124 2.24 -10.77 6.03
C LEU A 124 3.72 -11.07 5.81
N GLN A 125 4.30 -10.61 4.69
CA GLN A 125 5.71 -10.80 4.36
C GLN A 125 6.65 -10.07 5.33
N PHE A 126 6.14 -9.10 6.07
CA PHE A 126 6.85 -8.26 7.04
C PHE A 126 6.46 -8.60 8.48
N GLY A 127 5.82 -9.75 8.71
CA GLY A 127 5.49 -10.25 10.05
C GLY A 127 4.26 -9.59 10.69
N ILE A 128 3.44 -8.91 9.88
CA ILE A 128 2.25 -8.18 10.33
C ILE A 128 1.01 -8.99 9.96
N PRO A 129 0.08 -9.26 10.90
CA PRO A 129 -1.07 -10.13 10.69
C PRO A 129 -2.19 -9.45 9.89
N ASN A 130 -1.91 -8.99 8.66
CA ASN A 130 -2.91 -8.37 7.78
C ASN A 130 -2.71 -8.73 6.30
N GLN A 131 -3.73 -9.33 5.68
CA GLN A 131 -3.77 -9.72 4.27
C GLN A 131 -4.15 -8.53 3.39
N ARG A 132 -3.17 -7.65 3.13
CA ARG A 132 -3.34 -6.45 2.28
C ARG A 132 -2.38 -6.49 1.09
N LEU A 133 -2.62 -7.44 0.18
CA LEU A 133 -1.84 -7.52 -1.06
C LEU A 133 -2.09 -6.29 -1.94
N ARG A 134 -1.02 -5.63 -2.37
CA ARG A 134 -1.06 -4.45 -3.23
C ARG A 134 -0.02 -4.54 -4.32
N TYR A 135 -0.35 -3.89 -5.44
CA TYR A 135 0.58 -3.61 -6.49
C TYR A 135 1.43 -2.41 -6.11
N PHE A 136 2.73 -2.50 -6.36
CA PHE A 136 3.65 -1.39 -6.27
C PHE A 136 4.52 -1.31 -7.53
N LEU A 137 4.89 -0.10 -7.90
CA LEU A 137 5.93 0.15 -8.89
C LEU A 137 6.89 1.19 -8.33
N VAL A 138 8.18 0.93 -8.44
CA VAL A 138 9.23 1.92 -8.22
C VAL A 138 9.86 2.25 -9.56
N ALA A 139 10.13 3.52 -9.82
CA ALA A 139 10.79 3.97 -11.03
C ALA A 139 11.88 4.99 -10.72
N LYS A 140 12.95 4.95 -11.49
CA LYS A 140 14.08 5.89 -11.41
C LYS A 140 14.37 6.45 -12.79
N LEU A 141 14.48 7.76 -12.88
CA LEU A 141 14.87 8.45 -14.10
C LEU A 141 16.33 8.11 -14.40
N THR A 142 16.58 7.62 -15.61
CA THR A 142 17.90 7.21 -16.08
C THR A 142 18.46 8.18 -17.11
N THR A 143 19.74 8.01 -17.44
CA THR A 143 20.38 8.68 -18.58
C THR A 143 20.24 7.89 -19.89
N ASN A 144 19.62 6.71 -19.85
CA ASN A 144 19.49 5.82 -21.00
C ASN A 144 18.56 6.40 -22.06
N GLU A 145 18.70 5.95 -23.30
CA GLU A 145 17.81 6.38 -24.37
C GLU A 145 16.35 5.92 -24.13
N PRO A 146 15.35 6.70 -24.58
CA PRO A 146 13.95 6.28 -24.55
C PRO A 146 13.77 4.94 -25.24
N ILE A 147 13.10 4.01 -24.57
CA ILE A 147 12.81 2.70 -25.15
C ILE A 147 11.42 2.76 -25.80
N PRO A 148 11.28 2.53 -27.13
CA PRO A 148 9.98 2.60 -27.81
C PRO A 148 8.98 1.56 -27.31
N SER A 149 9.48 0.39 -26.90
CA SER A 149 8.71 -0.71 -26.32
C SER A 149 9.26 -1.06 -24.94
N PRO A 150 8.44 -1.07 -23.88
CA PRO A 150 8.90 -1.42 -22.54
C PRO A 150 9.45 -2.86 -22.51
N PRO A 151 10.58 -3.11 -21.82
CA PRO A 151 11.08 -4.48 -21.65
C PRO A 151 10.09 -5.30 -20.79
N PRO A 152 10.11 -6.64 -20.90
CA PRO A 152 9.34 -7.49 -19.99
C PRO A 152 9.77 -7.22 -18.54
N SER A 153 8.83 -6.83 -17.70
CA SER A 153 9.06 -6.65 -16.26
C SER A 153 8.64 -7.90 -15.51
N THR A 154 9.53 -8.38 -14.64
CA THR A 154 9.20 -9.49 -13.74
C THR A 154 8.45 -8.94 -12.53
N MET A 155 7.26 -9.45 -12.23
CA MET A 155 6.53 -9.10 -11.02
C MET A 155 7.19 -9.74 -9.79
N LEU A 156 7.81 -8.93 -8.92
CA LEU A 156 8.47 -9.44 -7.73
C LEU A 156 7.50 -9.57 -6.55
N THR A 157 7.64 -10.64 -5.78
CA THR A 157 6.85 -10.85 -4.55
C THR A 157 7.64 -10.53 -3.28
N SER A 158 8.86 -10.03 -3.41
CA SER A 158 9.71 -9.59 -2.30
C SER A 158 10.59 -8.42 -2.73
N ILE A 159 11.06 -7.63 -1.77
CA ILE A 159 11.98 -6.52 -2.04
C ILE A 159 13.41 -7.06 -1.93
N PRO A 160 14.25 -6.95 -2.98
CA PRO A 160 15.63 -7.42 -2.91
C PRO A 160 16.42 -6.84 -1.74
N GLY A 161 17.11 -7.70 -1.00
CA GLY A 161 17.89 -7.32 0.18
C GLY A 161 17.08 -6.98 1.42
N VAL A 162 15.75 -7.19 1.41
CA VAL A 162 14.89 -7.09 2.60
C VAL A 162 14.45 -8.50 3.00
N PRO A 163 14.86 -9.01 4.17
CA PRO A 163 14.46 -10.35 4.60
C PRO A 163 12.96 -10.40 4.85
N LEU A 164 12.34 -11.49 4.44
CA LEU A 164 10.97 -11.82 4.81
C LEU A 164 10.92 -12.18 6.30
N SER A 165 9.82 -11.85 6.96
CA SER A 165 9.62 -12.28 8.34
C SER A 165 9.28 -13.77 8.38
N GLU A 166 10.03 -14.54 9.15
CA GLU A 166 9.76 -15.97 9.37
C GLU A 166 8.52 -16.21 10.23
N GLN A 167 8.17 -15.22 11.07
CA GLN A 167 7.02 -15.30 11.97
C GLN A 167 6.13 -14.06 11.83
N VAL A 168 4.82 -14.28 11.86
CA VAL A 168 3.81 -13.22 11.84
C VAL A 168 3.31 -13.00 13.25
N SER A 169 3.44 -11.80 13.77
CA SER A 169 3.05 -11.45 15.14
C SER A 169 1.54 -11.72 15.36
N PRO A 170 1.11 -12.17 16.55
CA PRO A 170 -0.30 -12.34 16.85
C PRO A 170 -1.04 -11.01 16.85
N ILE A 171 -2.35 -11.05 16.61
CA ILE A 171 -3.23 -9.87 16.63
C ILE A 171 -3.16 -9.12 17.97
N SER A 172 -2.97 -9.85 19.08
CA SER A 172 -2.90 -9.31 20.44
C SER A 172 -1.90 -8.15 20.60
N GLU A 173 -0.79 -8.16 19.86
CA GLU A 173 0.23 -7.10 19.89
C GLU A 173 -0.25 -5.76 19.29
N TYR A 174 -1.35 -5.77 18.53
CA TYR A 174 -1.89 -4.60 17.83
C TYR A 174 -3.14 -4.02 18.49
N LEU A 175 -3.68 -4.71 19.50
CA LEU A 175 -4.89 -4.30 20.21
C LEU A 175 -4.66 -3.08 21.09
N ASP A 176 -5.71 -2.31 21.32
CA ASP A 176 -5.64 -1.19 22.27
C ASP A 176 -5.43 -1.72 23.70
N SER A 177 -4.69 -0.99 24.54
CA SER A 177 -4.54 -1.33 25.96
C SER A 177 -5.87 -1.40 26.71
N THR A 178 -6.91 -0.75 26.17
CA THR A 178 -8.29 -0.77 26.69
C THR A 178 -9.16 -1.86 26.06
N ALA A 179 -8.62 -2.74 25.22
CA ALA A 179 -9.38 -3.70 24.42
C ALA A 179 -10.33 -4.59 25.22
N ASP A 180 -9.97 -4.93 26.47
CA ASP A 180 -10.75 -5.79 27.36
C ASP A 180 -11.79 -5.02 28.20
N THR A 181 -11.85 -3.68 28.08
CA THR A 181 -12.81 -2.87 28.83
C THR A 181 -14.20 -2.90 28.20
N GLU A 182 -15.24 -2.89 29.03
CA GLU A 182 -16.63 -2.84 28.56
C GLU A 182 -16.90 -1.58 27.72
N ALA A 183 -16.33 -0.43 28.12
CA ALA A 183 -16.47 0.81 27.36
C ALA A 183 -15.88 0.70 25.94
N HIS A 184 -14.75 0.02 25.78
CA HIS A 184 -14.14 -0.21 24.47
C HIS A 184 -14.97 -1.17 23.63
N TYR A 185 -15.47 -2.25 24.23
CA TYR A 185 -16.40 -3.17 23.58
C TYR A 185 -17.65 -2.44 23.10
N GLN A 186 -18.33 -1.67 23.96
CA GLN A 186 -19.55 -0.94 23.60
C GLN A 186 -19.35 0.09 22.48
N ARG A 187 -18.15 0.69 22.38
CA ARG A 187 -17.82 1.64 21.31
C ARG A 187 -17.66 0.97 19.94
N HIS A 188 -17.15 -0.26 19.89
CA HIS A 188 -16.80 -0.95 18.64
C HIS A 188 -17.61 -2.21 18.38
N LYS A 189 -18.56 -2.57 19.25
CA LYS A 189 -19.52 -3.65 18.98
C LYS A 189 -20.35 -3.30 17.74
N ASP A 190 -20.74 -4.31 16.99
CA ASP A 190 -21.60 -4.12 15.82
C ASP A 190 -23.04 -3.82 16.29
N PRO A 191 -23.60 -2.63 16.02
CA PRO A 191 -25.00 -2.33 16.33
C PRO A 191 -25.98 -3.13 15.46
N GLY A 192 -25.53 -3.68 14.33
CA GLY A 192 -26.33 -4.45 13.37
C GLY A 192 -26.69 -5.86 13.82
N ILE A 193 -25.91 -6.49 14.72
CA ILE A 193 -26.21 -7.83 15.26
C ILE A 193 -27.55 -7.87 15.98
N SER A 194 -27.98 -6.74 16.57
CA SER A 194 -29.22 -6.67 17.34
C SER A 194 -30.47 -6.30 16.53
N GLY A 195 -30.34 -5.94 15.24
CA GLY A 195 -31.43 -5.27 14.50
C GLY A 195 -31.63 -5.67 13.03
N ILE A 196 -30.94 -6.69 12.52
CA ILE A 196 -31.07 -7.15 11.13
C ILE A 196 -31.98 -8.38 11.07
N ASN A 197 -32.84 -8.47 10.04
CA ASN A 197 -33.75 -9.61 9.82
C ASN A 197 -32.98 -10.94 9.67
N LEU A 198 -33.45 -11.98 10.36
CA LEU A 198 -32.83 -13.32 10.48
C LEU A 198 -32.28 -13.92 9.17
N LEU A 199 -32.99 -13.79 8.05
CA LEU A 199 -32.60 -14.41 6.76
C LEU A 199 -31.40 -13.71 6.08
N THR A 200 -31.35 -12.37 6.11
CA THR A 200 -30.22 -11.59 5.59
C THR A 200 -29.00 -11.73 6.51
N THR A 201 -29.27 -11.92 7.80
CA THR A 201 -28.26 -12.08 8.84
C THR A 201 -27.56 -13.43 8.70
N LEU A 202 -28.26 -14.55 8.54
CA LEU A 202 -27.59 -15.86 8.40
C LEU A 202 -26.62 -15.92 7.20
N TYR A 203 -27.00 -15.36 6.04
CA TYR A 203 -26.17 -15.35 4.83
C TYR A 203 -24.90 -14.49 4.97
N ILE A 204 -25.04 -13.27 5.52
CA ILE A 204 -23.91 -12.36 5.74
C ILE A 204 -22.97 -12.91 6.81
N TYR A 205 -23.50 -13.63 7.80
CA TYR A 205 -22.75 -14.04 8.99
C TYR A 205 -21.93 -15.32 8.81
N VAL A 206 -22.36 -16.24 7.93
CA VAL A 206 -21.51 -17.36 7.48
C VAL A 206 -20.24 -16.88 6.77
N LYS A 207 -20.21 -15.62 6.33
CA LYS A 207 -19.08 -15.01 5.62
C LYS A 207 -18.26 -14.03 6.45
N ILE A 208 -18.54 -13.90 7.75
CA ILE A 208 -17.71 -13.09 8.64
C ILE A 208 -16.44 -13.84 8.94
N ASP A 209 -15.32 -13.20 8.67
CA ASP A 209 -14.02 -13.65 9.14
C ASP A 209 -13.82 -13.20 10.60
N ILE A 210 -14.12 -14.10 11.54
CA ILE A 210 -13.94 -13.89 12.98
C ILE A 210 -12.52 -14.29 13.35
N LYS A 211 -11.82 -13.42 14.09
CA LYS A 211 -10.47 -13.64 14.58
C LYS A 211 -10.41 -13.65 16.10
N LEU A 212 -9.50 -14.47 16.62
CA LEU A 212 -9.06 -14.49 18.00
C LEU A 212 -7.79 -13.66 18.17
N ARG A 213 -7.45 -13.33 19.42
CA ARG A 213 -6.27 -12.51 19.74
C ARG A 213 -4.96 -13.17 19.32
N ASP A 214 -4.90 -14.49 19.33
CA ASP A 214 -3.68 -15.25 19.00
C ASP A 214 -3.59 -15.62 17.52
N ASP A 215 -4.62 -15.29 16.73
CA ASP A 215 -4.56 -15.46 15.27
C ASP A 215 -3.46 -14.56 14.68
N ARG A 216 -2.87 -15.04 13.58
CA ARG A 216 -1.72 -14.40 12.90
C ARG A 216 -2.08 -13.88 11.52
N ASN A 217 -3.36 -13.63 11.27
CA ASN A 217 -3.83 -12.98 10.05
C ASN A 217 -5.16 -12.26 10.30
N THR A 218 -5.44 -11.27 9.46
CA THR A 218 -6.74 -10.60 9.32
C THR A 218 -6.96 -10.35 7.84
N ASN A 219 -8.22 -10.28 7.42
CA ASN A 219 -8.60 -9.81 6.09
C ASN A 219 -8.26 -8.32 5.89
N CYS A 220 -8.15 -7.90 4.63
CA CYS A 220 -7.90 -6.50 4.27
C CYS A 220 -9.01 -5.58 4.81
N PHE A 221 -8.63 -4.56 5.58
CA PHE A 221 -9.57 -3.50 5.96
C PHE A 221 -9.83 -2.56 4.78
N THR A 222 -11.11 -2.40 4.41
CA THR A 222 -11.53 -1.54 3.31
C THR A 222 -12.21 -0.27 3.81
N ARG A 223 -12.42 0.69 2.92
CA ARG A 223 -13.18 1.92 3.23
C ARG A 223 -14.56 1.68 3.83
N ALA A 224 -15.17 0.54 3.53
CA ALA A 224 -16.52 0.21 3.95
C ALA A 224 -16.57 -0.62 5.24
N TYR A 225 -15.43 -0.85 5.88
CA TYR A 225 -15.36 -1.46 7.21
C TYR A 225 -16.25 -0.70 8.19
N PHE A 226 -16.91 -1.42 9.10
CA PHE A 226 -17.96 -0.92 10.01
C PHE A 226 -19.31 -0.57 9.36
N LYS A 227 -19.37 -0.40 8.02
CA LYS A 227 -20.63 -0.16 7.29
C LYS A 227 -21.20 -1.44 6.69
N PHE A 228 -20.34 -2.27 6.11
CA PHE A 228 -20.70 -3.59 5.60
C PHE A 228 -19.86 -4.64 6.29
N VAL A 229 -20.46 -5.80 6.49
CA VAL A 229 -19.88 -6.92 7.23
C VAL A 229 -19.05 -7.81 6.29
N GLU A 230 -19.57 -8.15 5.11
CA GLU A 230 -18.89 -9.02 4.16
C GLU A 230 -17.75 -8.31 3.42
N GLY A 231 -16.58 -8.94 3.39
CA GLY A 231 -15.46 -8.53 2.52
C GLY A 231 -14.80 -7.19 2.87
N THR A 232 -15.07 -6.62 4.05
CA THR A 232 -14.52 -5.32 4.44
C THR A 232 -13.41 -5.38 5.48
N GLY A 233 -13.19 -6.54 6.09
CA GLY A 233 -12.17 -6.78 7.12
C GLY A 233 -12.64 -7.83 8.12
N SER A 234 -11.73 -8.28 8.99
CA SER A 234 -12.06 -9.24 10.06
C SER A 234 -12.80 -8.58 11.23
N ILE A 235 -13.48 -9.39 12.04
CA ILE A 235 -14.09 -8.98 13.31
C ILE A 235 -13.42 -9.74 14.45
N LEU A 236 -13.21 -9.10 15.60
CA LEU A 236 -12.53 -9.71 16.74
C LEU A 236 -13.55 -10.34 17.71
N GLN A 237 -13.33 -11.60 18.07
CA GLN A 237 -13.98 -12.25 19.22
C GLN A 237 -13.23 -11.88 20.49
N THR A 238 -13.95 -11.31 21.47
CA THR A 238 -13.36 -10.89 22.76
C THR A 238 -13.71 -11.81 23.92
N ALA A 239 -14.71 -12.69 23.75
CA ALA A 239 -14.99 -13.74 24.70
C ALA A 239 -13.93 -14.85 24.66
N ASP A 240 -14.06 -15.83 25.55
CA ASP A 240 -13.16 -16.98 25.62
C ASP A 240 -13.08 -17.73 24.27
N ALA A 241 -11.88 -18.13 23.87
CA ALA A 241 -11.60 -18.82 22.61
C ALA A 241 -12.25 -20.21 22.51
N SER A 242 -12.63 -20.81 23.65
CA SER A 242 -13.37 -22.07 23.69
C SER A 242 -14.82 -21.93 23.19
N ILE A 243 -15.38 -20.72 23.23
CA ILE A 243 -16.73 -20.44 22.74
C ILE A 243 -16.68 -20.35 21.22
N LYS A 244 -17.50 -21.17 20.56
CA LYS A 244 -17.62 -21.22 19.10
C LYS A 244 -19.04 -20.90 18.68
N ALA A 245 -19.19 -20.26 17.54
CA ALA A 245 -20.48 -20.08 16.90
C ALA A 245 -21.05 -21.43 16.46
N ASP A 246 -22.35 -21.62 16.64
CA ASP A 246 -23.13 -22.58 15.88
C ASP A 246 -23.58 -21.89 14.58
N ALA A 247 -23.16 -22.44 13.43
CA ALA A 247 -23.55 -21.92 12.12
C ALA A 247 -25.07 -21.98 11.86
N SER A 248 -25.81 -22.76 12.65
CA SER A 248 -27.26 -22.94 12.53
C SER A 248 -28.05 -22.00 13.45
N ASP A 249 -27.42 -21.43 14.48
CA ASP A 249 -28.06 -20.54 15.45
C ASP A 249 -27.32 -19.21 15.57
N ILE A 250 -27.97 -18.15 15.10
CA ILE A 250 -27.47 -16.79 15.18
C ILE A 250 -27.23 -16.31 16.63
N ASN A 251 -28.03 -16.78 17.59
CA ASN A 251 -27.91 -16.35 18.98
C ASN A 251 -26.61 -16.87 19.62
N SER A 252 -26.00 -17.91 19.05
CA SER A 252 -24.69 -18.42 19.45
C SER A 252 -23.55 -17.41 19.27
N LEU A 253 -23.76 -16.34 18.50
CA LEU A 253 -22.79 -15.26 18.30
C LEU A 253 -22.76 -14.25 19.44
N VAL A 254 -23.87 -14.10 20.16
CA VAL A 254 -23.96 -13.15 21.29
C VAL A 254 -22.92 -13.49 22.37
N PRO A 255 -22.75 -14.76 22.79
CA PRO A 255 -21.67 -15.18 23.68
C PRO A 255 -20.25 -14.86 23.21
N LEU A 256 -19.99 -14.73 21.90
CA LEU A 256 -18.64 -14.46 21.37
C LEU A 256 -18.16 -13.03 21.64
N ARG A 257 -19.08 -12.12 21.99
CA ARG A 257 -18.78 -10.70 22.23
C ARG A 257 -17.94 -10.11 21.08
N LEU A 258 -18.48 -10.19 19.88
CA LEU A 258 -17.83 -9.69 18.67
C LEU A 258 -17.73 -8.16 18.65
N ARG A 259 -16.58 -7.63 18.23
CA ARG A 259 -16.39 -6.20 17.96
C ARG A 259 -15.53 -5.98 16.73
N TYR A 260 -15.71 -4.84 16.09
CA TYR A 260 -14.76 -4.36 15.08
C TYR A 260 -13.43 -3.98 15.74
N PHE A 261 -12.36 -4.06 14.95
CA PHE A 261 -11.08 -3.45 15.31
C PHE A 261 -11.26 -1.93 15.40
N SER A 262 -10.67 -1.29 16.41
CA SER A 262 -10.69 0.17 16.51
C SER A 262 -9.88 0.78 15.35
N PRO A 263 -10.16 2.03 14.93
CA PRO A 263 -9.32 2.69 13.95
C PRO A 263 -7.84 2.74 14.38
N LYS A 264 -7.57 2.84 15.68
CA LYS A 264 -6.20 2.85 16.20
C LYS A 264 -5.53 1.48 16.06
N GLU A 265 -6.23 0.38 16.36
CA GLU A 265 -5.73 -0.98 16.14
C GLU A 265 -5.38 -1.21 14.65
N ILE A 266 -6.24 -0.75 13.73
CA ILE A 266 -5.96 -0.82 12.29
C ILE A 266 -4.74 0.03 11.92
N THR A 267 -4.55 1.20 12.52
CA THR A 267 -3.35 2.02 12.26
C THR A 267 -2.06 1.29 12.62
N ARG A 268 -2.05 0.49 13.71
CA ARG A 268 -0.91 -0.35 14.09
C ARG A 268 -0.68 -1.48 13.08
N LEU A 269 -1.75 -2.14 12.62
CA LEU A 269 -1.67 -3.15 11.54
C LEU A 269 -1.20 -2.55 10.20
N HIS A 270 -1.44 -1.26 9.99
CA HIS A 270 -0.91 -0.50 8.85
C HIS A 270 0.47 0.15 9.14
N CYS A 271 1.06 -0.14 10.30
CA CYS A 271 2.37 0.34 10.76
C CYS A 271 2.51 1.86 10.85
N PHE A 272 1.43 2.58 11.09
CA PHE A 272 1.51 3.99 11.47
C PHE A 272 2.22 4.12 12.83
N PRO A 273 2.96 5.23 13.04
CA PRO A 273 3.60 5.47 14.34
C PRO A 273 2.54 5.65 15.42
N GLU A 274 2.84 5.24 16.66
CA GLU A 274 1.89 5.36 17.79
C GLU A 274 1.48 6.82 18.08
N SER A 275 2.31 7.79 17.68
CA SER A 275 2.01 9.23 17.74
C SER A 275 0.94 9.70 16.76
N PHE A 276 0.62 8.91 15.71
CA PHE A 276 -0.45 9.23 14.76
C PHE A 276 -1.80 9.16 15.44
N ASN A 277 -2.60 10.22 15.33
CA ASN A 277 -3.96 10.27 15.85
C ASN A 277 -4.89 10.91 14.82
N PHE A 278 -6.12 10.41 14.76
CA PHE A 278 -7.17 11.07 13.98
C PHE A 278 -7.56 12.39 14.67
N PRO A 279 -7.88 13.44 13.91
CA PRO A 279 -8.44 14.66 14.48
C PRO A 279 -9.68 14.37 15.32
N THR A 280 -9.86 15.07 16.44
CA THR A 280 -11.02 14.90 17.32
C THR A 280 -12.35 15.23 16.65
N SER A 281 -12.32 16.00 15.56
CA SER A 281 -13.48 16.31 14.72
C SER A 281 -13.92 15.15 13.81
N CYS A 282 -13.10 14.11 13.64
CA CYS A 282 -13.44 12.97 12.80
C CYS A 282 -14.40 12.01 13.52
N THR A 283 -15.49 11.64 12.85
CA THR A 283 -16.39 10.59 13.34
C THR A 283 -15.74 9.22 13.19
N LEU A 284 -16.18 8.24 13.98
CA LEU A 284 -15.68 6.86 13.91
C LEU A 284 -15.74 6.29 12.48
N LEU A 285 -16.86 6.48 11.78
CA LEU A 285 -17.03 6.03 10.39
C LEU A 285 -16.09 6.76 9.41
N GLN A 286 -15.78 8.03 9.65
CA GLN A 286 -14.78 8.75 8.86
C GLN A 286 -13.38 8.18 9.09
N CYS A 287 -13.01 7.86 10.33
CA CYS A 287 -11.73 7.22 10.65
C CYS A 287 -11.57 5.88 9.92
N TYR A 288 -12.60 5.02 9.93
CA TYR A 288 -12.59 3.76 9.18
C TYR A 288 -12.44 3.95 7.67
N ARG A 289 -13.18 4.90 7.10
CA ARG A 289 -13.07 5.23 5.67
C ARG A 289 -11.66 5.69 5.29
N LEU A 290 -11.03 6.50 6.13
CA LEU A 290 -9.69 7.02 5.91
C LEU A 290 -8.64 5.91 6.00
N ILE A 291 -8.65 5.12 7.09
CA ILE A 291 -7.63 4.08 7.29
C ILE A 291 -7.79 2.90 6.32
N GLY A 292 -9.03 2.53 5.96
CA GLY A 292 -9.29 1.51 4.95
C GLY A 292 -8.77 1.92 3.56
N ASN A 293 -8.77 3.23 3.29
CA ASN A 293 -8.16 3.85 2.12
C ASN A 293 -6.67 4.22 2.30
N SER A 294 -6.03 3.74 3.35
CA SER A 294 -4.62 4.03 3.57
C SER A 294 -3.72 2.96 2.94
N LEU A 295 -2.44 3.03 3.26
CA LEU A 295 -1.39 2.10 2.84
C LEU A 295 -0.80 1.41 4.07
N ASN A 296 0.06 0.42 3.86
CA ASN A 296 0.92 -0.07 4.93
C ASN A 296 2.25 0.70 4.91
N VAL A 297 2.55 1.42 5.99
CA VAL A 297 3.69 2.33 6.10
C VAL A 297 5.02 1.58 6.05
N ARG A 298 5.08 0.35 6.60
CA ARG A 298 6.31 -0.44 6.60
C ARG A 298 6.72 -0.84 5.18
N ILE A 299 5.78 -1.31 4.36
CA ILE A 299 6.04 -1.68 2.96
C ILE A 299 6.58 -0.48 2.18
N VAL A 300 5.89 0.66 2.26
CA VAL A 300 6.30 1.88 1.54
C VAL A 300 7.66 2.37 2.02
N ALA A 301 7.95 2.30 3.33
CA ALA A 301 9.26 2.66 3.86
C ALA A 301 10.39 1.76 3.31
N GLU A 302 10.17 0.45 3.21
CA GLU A 302 11.17 -0.47 2.63
C GLU A 302 11.34 -0.26 1.12
N LEU A 303 10.27 0.00 0.38
CA LEU A 303 10.35 0.35 -1.06
C LEU A 303 11.10 1.66 -1.28
N LEU A 304 10.89 2.67 -0.44
CA LEU A 304 11.62 3.94 -0.51
C LEU A 304 13.12 3.74 -0.23
N LYS A 305 13.47 2.91 0.76
CA LYS A 305 14.87 2.54 1.04
C LYS A 305 15.48 1.78 -0.14
N TYR A 306 14.76 0.83 -0.71
CA TYR A 306 15.20 0.08 -1.89
C TYR A 306 15.45 1.02 -3.07
N LEU A 307 14.47 1.86 -3.41
CA LEU A 307 14.56 2.82 -4.51
C LEU A 307 15.74 3.78 -4.37
N TYR A 308 16.01 4.23 -3.15
CA TYR A 308 17.06 5.22 -2.90
C TYR A 308 18.47 4.62 -2.76
N TYR A 309 18.60 3.46 -2.11
CA TYR A 309 19.91 2.92 -1.74
C TYR A 309 20.36 1.69 -2.54
N ARG A 310 19.43 0.97 -3.18
CA ARG A 310 19.71 -0.37 -3.74
C ARG A 310 19.19 -0.58 -5.16
N TYR A 311 18.40 0.35 -5.68
CA TYR A 311 17.89 0.26 -7.04
C TYR A 311 19.03 0.60 -8.00
N GLU A 312 19.82 -0.43 -8.29
CA GLU A 312 20.81 -0.43 -9.35
C GLU A 312 20.10 -0.74 -10.66
N GLU A 313 20.51 -0.02 -11.70
CA GLU A 313 20.15 -0.39 -13.05
C GLU A 313 20.85 -1.71 -13.32
N GLU A 314 20.12 -2.78 -13.65
CA GLU A 314 20.77 -3.94 -14.25
C GLU A 314 21.46 -3.42 -15.52
N SER A 315 22.77 -3.23 -15.45
CA SER A 315 23.59 -2.95 -16.59
C SER A 315 23.35 -4.08 -17.58
N THR A 316 22.91 -3.73 -18.80
CA THR A 316 23.01 -4.58 -19.97
C THR A 316 24.44 -5.14 -20.02
N GLY A 317 24.62 -6.36 -19.54
CA GLY A 317 25.91 -6.93 -19.18
C GLY A 317 25.88 -8.45 -19.33
N ALA A 318 25.31 -8.91 -20.44
CA ALA A 318 25.50 -10.27 -20.95
C ALA A 318 25.29 -10.27 -22.48
N ILE A 319 26.08 -9.46 -23.19
CA ILE A 319 26.50 -9.81 -24.55
C ILE A 319 28.01 -10.01 -24.45
N ALA A 320 28.40 -11.22 -24.04
CA ALA A 320 29.76 -11.70 -24.19
C ALA A 320 29.75 -12.67 -25.37
N ILE A 321 30.03 -12.11 -26.54
CA ILE A 321 30.89 -12.61 -27.62
C ILE A 321 30.93 -14.14 -27.79
N GLY A 322 30.37 -14.59 -28.90
CA GLY A 322 30.51 -15.94 -29.44
C GLY A 322 30.41 -15.90 -30.97
N GLU A 323 31.21 -15.04 -31.60
CA GLU A 323 31.56 -15.14 -33.02
C GLU A 323 33.08 -15.21 -33.11
N GLU A 324 33.60 -16.40 -33.43
CA GLU A 324 34.85 -16.69 -34.16
C GLU A 324 34.57 -18.07 -34.79
N GLU A 325 34.05 -18.07 -36.01
CA GLU A 325 34.79 -18.25 -37.28
C GLU A 325 34.91 -19.73 -37.69
N GLU A 326 34.21 -20.06 -38.78
CA GLU A 326 34.43 -21.26 -39.58
C GLU A 326 35.84 -21.19 -40.20
N GLU A 327 36.67 -22.20 -39.97
CA GLU A 327 37.71 -22.57 -40.93
C GLU A 327 37.45 -23.99 -41.44
N GLU A 328 37.19 -24.06 -42.75
CA GLU A 328 37.28 -25.25 -43.56
C GLU A 328 38.67 -25.88 -43.43
N GLU A 329 38.75 -27.16 -43.08
CA GLU A 329 39.90 -27.97 -43.47
C GLU A 329 39.45 -29.34 -43.97
N THR A 330 39.23 -29.41 -45.28
CA THR A 330 39.33 -30.65 -46.03
C THR A 330 40.78 -31.12 -46.04
N ASN A 331 41.10 -32.24 -45.39
CA ASN A 331 42.05 -33.18 -45.99
C ASN A 331 41.89 -34.63 -45.53
N LYS A 332 42.03 -35.52 -46.52
CA LYS A 332 41.97 -36.98 -46.48
C LYS A 332 43.15 -37.59 -45.70
N VAL A 333 42.98 -38.89 -45.38
CA VAL A 333 43.96 -40.01 -45.28
C VAL A 333 43.76 -40.74 -43.94
N VAL A 334 42.96 -41.83 -43.87
CA VAL A 334 43.27 -43.25 -44.21
C VAL A 334 43.72 -44.05 -42.97
N VAL A 335 42.90 -45.06 -42.63
CA VAL A 335 43.26 -46.45 -42.21
C VAL A 335 43.25 -46.85 -40.72
N ASP A 336 42.47 -47.92 -40.51
CA ASP A 336 42.49 -49.02 -39.54
C ASP A 336 42.06 -48.88 -38.08
N GLY A 337 41.10 -49.74 -37.70
CA GLY A 337 41.37 -50.71 -36.63
C GLY A 337 40.26 -50.95 -35.61
N LEU A 338 39.54 -52.07 -35.80
CA LEU A 338 38.74 -52.88 -34.86
C LEU A 338 37.31 -52.44 -34.50
#